data_AF-A0A818JY35-F1
#
_entry.id   AF-A0A818JY35-F1
#
_cell.length_a   1.000
_cell.length_b   1.000
_cell.length_c   1.000
_cell.angle_alpha   90.00
_cell.angle_beta   90.00
_cell.angle_gamma   90.00
#
_symmetry.space_group_name_H-M   'P 1'
#
loop_
_entity.id
_entity.type
_entity.pdbx_description
1 polymer ?
#
loop_
_entity_poly.entity_id
_entity_poly.type
_entity_poly.pdbx_seq_one_letter_code
_entity_poly.pdbx_strand_id
1 'polypeptide(L)'
;TLIFPIKSTIRRKLSVESLKAVFISNKIFFQRYKTHLYALTGILGSENSQRFLADLYNVQFADLPTSRKKSYYQFPSKVSFEHEDWLDSIARESIQQVKIRPVLIICENVESTENIWNELIRHGVPPHTIAKYRRDGGRGTDIQVDSSVNKDGGLHVILSYLPDNVRVEEQANLHVQMMLY
;
A
#
# COMPACT_ATOMS: atom_id res chain seq x y z
N THR A 1 -37.78 41.38 35.67
CA THR A 1 -37.23 40.71 34.46
C THR A 1 -36.94 39.27 34.82
N LEU A 2 -37.73 38.35 34.26
CA LEU A 2 -37.74 36.92 34.58
C LEU A 2 -36.46 36.24 34.07
N ILE A 3 -35.69 35.63 34.97
CA ILE A 3 -34.59 34.72 34.61
C ILE A 3 -35.18 33.31 34.58
N PHE A 4 -35.28 32.73 33.38
CA PHE A 4 -35.69 31.34 33.20
C PHE A 4 -34.49 30.41 33.42
N PRO A 5 -34.53 29.47 34.39
CA PRO A 5 -33.57 28.38 34.43
C PRO A 5 -33.96 27.33 33.38
N ILE A 6 -33.07 27.08 32.41
CA ILE A 6 -33.22 25.97 31.45
C ILE A 6 -33.05 24.66 32.23
N LYS A 7 -34.17 24.01 32.57
CA LYS A 7 -34.19 22.61 33.01
C LYS A 7 -33.93 21.73 31.80
N SER A 8 -32.71 21.21 31.66
CA SER A 8 -32.39 20.19 30.66
C SER A 8 -32.96 18.83 31.09
N THR A 9 -34.26 18.63 30.93
CA THR A 9 -34.91 17.32 31.08
C THR A 9 -34.82 16.56 29.75
N ILE A 10 -33.62 16.11 29.39
CA ILE A 10 -33.41 15.06 28.37
C ILE A 10 -32.37 14.09 28.94
N ARG A 11 -32.81 12.90 29.39
CA ARG A 11 -31.91 11.78 29.75
C ARG A 11 -31.29 11.20 28.48
N ARG A 12 -30.33 11.90 27.87
CA ARG A 12 -29.34 11.26 27.00
C ARG A 12 -28.19 10.80 27.89
N LYS A 13 -27.78 9.54 27.74
CA LYS A 13 -26.52 9.02 28.30
C LYS A 13 -25.41 9.91 27.73
N LEU A 14 -24.84 10.81 28.55
CA LEU A 14 -23.64 11.54 28.17
C LEU A 14 -22.55 10.49 27.92
N SER A 15 -22.06 10.39 26.68
CA SER A 15 -20.83 9.66 26.41
C SER A 15 -19.71 10.35 27.17
N VAL A 16 -18.90 9.60 27.90
CA VAL A 16 -17.70 10.14 28.54
C VAL A 16 -16.75 10.58 27.43
N GLU A 17 -16.72 11.86 27.12
CA GLU A 17 -15.77 12.43 26.17
C GLU A 17 -14.39 12.41 26.83
N SER A 18 -13.44 11.67 26.25
CA SER A 18 -12.05 11.70 26.74
C SER A 18 -11.44 13.06 26.41
N LEU A 19 -11.29 13.93 27.40
CA LEU A 19 -10.60 15.20 27.23
C LEU A 19 -9.10 14.93 27.05
N LYS A 20 -8.58 15.11 25.83
CA LYS A 20 -7.15 14.98 25.57
C LYS A 20 -6.43 16.21 26.14
N ALA A 21 -5.80 16.03 27.31
CA ALA A 21 -5.11 17.12 28.02
C ALA A 21 -3.82 17.59 27.30
N VAL A 22 -3.21 16.75 26.47
CA VAL A 22 -2.00 17.10 25.70
C VAL A 22 -2.08 16.46 24.31
N PHE A 23 -1.92 17.27 23.27
CA PHE A 23 -1.86 16.83 21.88
C PHE A 23 -0.78 17.60 21.14
N ILE A 24 0.05 16.89 20.38
CA ILE A 24 0.99 17.46 19.42
C ILE A 24 0.82 16.70 18.11
N SER A 25 0.73 17.42 16.99
CA SER A 25 0.69 16.78 15.68
C SER A 25 2.09 16.36 15.25
N ASN A 26 2.19 15.32 14.41
CA ASN A 26 3.48 14.87 13.85
C ASN A 26 4.22 16.02 13.16
N LYS A 27 3.49 16.92 12.48
CA LYS A 27 4.03 18.15 11.90
C LYS A 27 4.81 18.97 12.94
N ILE A 28 4.14 19.38 14.02
CA ILE A 28 4.75 20.23 15.04
C ILE A 28 5.86 19.49 15.78
N PHE A 29 5.70 18.19 16.00
CA PHE A 29 6.72 17.35 16.62
C PHE A 29 8.02 17.35 15.81
N PHE A 30 7.96 17.13 14.49
CA PHE A 30 9.15 17.11 13.63
C PHE A 30 9.74 18.51 13.40
N GLN A 31 8.92 19.56 13.38
CA GLN A 31 9.42 20.95 13.28
C GLN A 31 10.29 21.37 14.47
N ARG A 32 10.16 20.72 15.64
CA ARG A 32 11.02 21.00 16.81
C ARG A 32 12.48 20.63 16.60
N TYR A 33 12.79 19.73 15.67
CA TYR A 33 14.17 19.33 15.36
C TYR A 33 14.92 20.36 14.51
N LYS A 34 14.21 21.39 14.00
CA LYS A 34 14.74 22.53 13.23
C LYS A 34 15.67 22.08 12.10
N THR A 35 16.99 22.13 12.32
CA THR A 35 18.03 21.85 11.33
C THR A 35 18.54 20.40 11.34
N HIS A 36 18.09 19.57 12.30
CA HIS A 36 18.58 18.19 12.47
C HIS A 36 17.53 17.16 12.05
N LEU A 37 16.85 17.40 10.93
CA LEU A 37 15.90 16.46 10.36
C LEU A 37 16.51 15.78 9.14
N TYR A 38 16.79 14.49 9.27
CA TYR A 38 17.27 13.64 8.19
C TYR A 38 16.25 12.54 7.95
N ALA A 39 15.91 12.30 6.68
CA ALA A 39 14.95 11.27 6.31
C ALA A 39 15.47 10.52 5.07
N LEU A 40 15.25 9.21 5.08
CA LEU A 40 15.46 8.35 3.93
C LEU A 40 14.11 7.83 3.48
N THR A 41 13.82 7.95 2.20
CA THR A 41 12.62 7.38 1.59
C THR A 41 12.96 6.85 0.22
N GLY A 42 12.38 5.69 -0.13
CA GLY A 42 12.52 5.12 -1.46
C GLY A 42 11.76 5.90 -2.53
N ILE A 43 10.72 6.67 -2.13
CA ILE A 43 9.89 7.49 -3.02
C ILE A 43 9.56 8.82 -2.34
N LEU A 44 9.92 9.90 -3.02
CA LEU A 44 9.67 11.27 -2.61
C LEU A 44 8.28 11.79 -3.01
N GLY A 45 7.58 11.06 -3.89
CA GLY A 45 6.27 11.44 -4.42
C GLY A 45 6.38 12.54 -5.47
N SER A 46 5.24 13.12 -5.84
CA SER A 46 5.16 14.16 -6.87
C SER A 46 5.97 15.41 -6.50
N GLU A 47 6.37 16.18 -7.51
CA GLU A 47 7.11 17.43 -7.32
C GLU A 47 6.39 18.41 -6.37
N ASN A 48 5.06 18.48 -6.44
CA ASN A 48 4.23 19.27 -5.51
C ASN A 48 4.35 18.78 -4.06
N SER A 49 4.38 17.47 -3.85
CA SER A 49 4.55 16.88 -2.51
C SER A 49 5.93 17.18 -1.95
N GLN A 50 6.95 17.12 -2.81
CA GLN A 50 8.33 17.45 -2.45
C GLN A 50 8.46 18.92 -2.06
N ARG A 51 7.96 19.85 -2.89
CA ARG A 51 7.98 21.29 -2.57
C ARG A 51 7.26 21.59 -1.26
N PHE A 52 6.08 21.00 -1.05
CA PHE A 52 5.35 21.15 0.21
C PHE A 52 6.18 20.70 1.42
N LEU A 53 6.87 19.56 1.32
CA LEU A 53 7.72 19.05 2.40
C LEU A 53 8.99 19.91 2.60
N ALA A 54 9.61 20.39 1.52
CA ALA A 54 10.74 21.31 1.57
C ALA A 54 10.35 22.58 2.33
N ASP A 55 9.22 23.19 2.00
CA ASP A 55 8.74 24.40 2.65
C ASP A 55 8.32 24.16 4.11
N LEU A 56 7.66 23.02 4.37
CA LEU A 56 7.12 22.71 5.68
C LEU A 56 8.20 22.42 6.73
N TYR A 57 9.27 21.72 6.32
CA TYR A 57 10.33 21.26 7.21
C TYR A 57 11.69 21.91 6.94
N ASN A 58 11.79 22.82 5.96
CA ASN A 58 13.03 23.45 5.52
C ASN A 58 14.13 22.43 5.20
N VAL A 59 13.79 21.40 4.41
CA VAL A 59 14.67 20.30 4.03
C VAL A 59 15.01 20.34 2.54
N GLN A 60 16.17 19.79 2.18
CA GLN A 60 16.59 19.59 0.81
C GLN A 60 16.49 18.12 0.44
N PHE A 61 16.26 17.84 -0.84
CA PHE A 61 16.20 16.49 -1.38
C PHE A 61 17.45 16.21 -2.21
N ALA A 62 17.98 15.00 -2.06
CA ALA A 62 19.08 14.49 -2.87
C ALA A 62 18.74 13.07 -3.30
N ASP A 63 18.82 12.82 -4.60
CA ASP A 63 18.61 11.49 -5.15
C ASP A 63 19.88 10.65 -4.97
N LEU A 64 19.76 9.57 -4.19
CA LEU A 64 20.84 8.62 -4.03
C LEU A 64 20.84 7.63 -5.20
N PRO A 65 21.99 7.41 -5.88
CA PRO A 65 22.06 6.46 -6.98
C PRO A 65 21.81 5.04 -6.46
N THR A 66 20.98 4.29 -7.20
CA THR A 66 20.70 2.90 -6.84
C THR A 66 21.88 2.01 -7.20
N SER A 67 22.25 1.10 -6.29
CA SER A 67 23.35 0.14 -6.50
C SER A 67 23.13 -0.79 -7.72
N ARG A 68 21.87 -1.12 -8.02
CA ARG A 68 21.47 -1.92 -9.19
C ARG A 68 20.51 -1.13 -10.07
N LYS A 69 20.59 -1.33 -11.39
CA LYS A 69 19.60 -0.79 -12.32
C LYS A 69 18.27 -1.52 -12.12
N LYS A 70 17.18 -0.76 -12.02
CA LYS A 70 15.83 -1.33 -11.95
C LYS A 70 15.54 -2.02 -13.28
N SER A 71 15.26 -3.31 -13.23
CA SER A 71 14.86 -4.12 -14.38
C SER A 71 13.52 -4.74 -14.04
N TYR A 72 12.45 -4.03 -14.36
CA TYR A 72 11.08 -4.53 -14.29
C TYR A 72 10.41 -4.26 -15.65
N TYR A 73 9.35 -4.99 -15.93
CA TYR A 73 8.55 -4.81 -17.14
C TYR A 73 7.09 -4.65 -16.72
N GLN A 74 6.42 -3.62 -17.22
CA GLN A 74 5.03 -3.36 -16.88
C GLN A 74 4.15 -3.94 -17.98
N PHE A 75 3.24 -4.84 -17.62
CA PHE A 75 2.23 -5.38 -18.52
C PHE A 75 1.07 -4.38 -18.67
N PRO A 76 0.35 -4.40 -19.81
CA PRO A 76 -0.85 -3.60 -19.98
C PRO A 76 -1.89 -3.90 -18.89
N SER A 77 -2.60 -2.86 -18.44
CA SER A 77 -3.71 -2.99 -17.52
C SER A 77 -4.88 -3.77 -18.15
N LYS A 78 -5.49 -4.67 -17.39
CA LYS A 78 -6.69 -5.42 -17.78
C LYS A 78 -7.86 -4.97 -16.93
N VAL A 79 -8.75 -4.14 -17.49
CA VAL A 79 -9.93 -3.66 -16.78
C VAL A 79 -11.06 -4.67 -16.90
N SER A 80 -11.58 -5.12 -15.76
CA SER A 80 -12.80 -5.94 -15.68
C SER A 80 -13.96 -5.09 -15.14
N PHE A 81 -15.15 -5.24 -15.73
CA PHE A 81 -16.35 -4.51 -15.29
C PHE A 81 -17.14 -5.25 -14.22
N GLU A 82 -17.07 -6.59 -14.22
CA GLU A 82 -17.77 -7.46 -13.28
C GLU A 82 -16.81 -8.04 -12.24
N HIS A 83 -17.32 -8.22 -11.01
CA HIS A 83 -16.52 -8.76 -9.91
C HIS A 83 -16.09 -10.22 -10.15
N GLU A 84 -16.97 -11.02 -10.76
CA GLU A 84 -16.66 -12.43 -11.09
C GLU A 84 -15.58 -12.52 -12.19
N ASP A 85 -15.70 -11.71 -13.25
CA ASP A 85 -14.69 -11.64 -14.31
C ASP A 85 -13.34 -11.15 -13.79
N TRP A 86 -13.35 -10.21 -12.84
CA TRP A 86 -12.14 -9.73 -12.16
C TRP A 86 -11.47 -10.85 -11.35
N LEU A 87 -12.22 -11.61 -10.55
CA LEU A 87 -11.70 -12.76 -9.78
C LEU A 87 -11.12 -13.84 -10.71
N ASP A 88 -11.85 -14.22 -11.75
CA ASP A 88 -11.43 -15.26 -12.68
C ASP A 88 -10.17 -14.85 -13.47
N SER A 89 -10.08 -13.58 -13.88
CA SER A 89 -8.92 -13.08 -14.63
C SER A 89 -7.64 -13.06 -13.78
N ILE A 90 -7.75 -12.70 -12.49
CA ILE A 90 -6.63 -12.75 -11.53
C ILE A 90 -6.24 -14.20 -11.25
N ALA A 91 -7.21 -15.09 -11.03
CA ALA A 91 -6.97 -16.50 -10.76
C ALA A 91 -6.26 -17.18 -11.93
N ARG A 92 -6.76 -16.98 -13.16
CA ARG A 92 -6.14 -17.53 -14.38
C ARG A 92 -4.71 -17.07 -14.58
N GLU A 93 -4.42 -15.78 -14.44
CA GLU A 93 -3.06 -15.25 -14.56
C GLU A 93 -2.15 -15.84 -13.48
N SER A 94 -2.62 -15.88 -12.23
CA SER A 94 -1.87 -16.45 -11.11
C SER A 94 -1.49 -17.91 -11.37
N ILE A 95 -2.43 -18.74 -11.85
CA ILE A 95 -2.18 -20.16 -12.15
C ILE A 95 -1.17 -20.35 -13.28
N GLN A 96 -1.22 -19.50 -14.31
CA GLN A 96 -0.27 -19.55 -15.42
C GLN A 96 1.15 -19.18 -14.96
N GLN A 97 1.27 -18.13 -14.15
CA GLN A 97 2.56 -17.61 -13.70
C GLN A 97 3.18 -18.47 -12.60
N VAL A 98 2.40 -19.04 -11.68
CA VAL A 98 2.89 -19.92 -10.58
C VAL A 98 3.72 -21.11 -11.07
N LYS A 99 3.47 -21.60 -12.30
CA LYS A 99 4.25 -22.69 -12.90
C LYS A 99 5.67 -22.29 -13.31
N ILE A 100 5.89 -21.00 -13.53
CA ILE A 100 7.14 -20.44 -14.04
C ILE A 100 7.89 -19.76 -12.89
N ARG A 101 7.17 -19.02 -12.03
CA ARG A 101 7.76 -18.10 -11.05
C ARG A 101 6.80 -17.78 -9.91
N PRO A 102 7.28 -17.28 -8.77
CA PRO A 102 6.42 -16.83 -7.68
C PRO A 102 5.55 -15.63 -8.10
N VAL A 103 4.33 -15.59 -7.56
CA VAL A 103 3.33 -14.53 -7.78
C VAL A 103 2.99 -13.85 -6.47
N LEU A 104 3.02 -12.52 -6.45
CA LEU A 104 2.60 -11.66 -5.36
C LEU A 104 1.35 -10.88 -5.78
N ILE A 105 0.24 -11.09 -5.09
CA ILE A 105 -1.02 -10.37 -5.33
C ILE A 105 -1.19 -9.31 -4.25
N ILE A 106 -1.30 -8.04 -4.67
CA ILE A 106 -1.49 -6.90 -3.77
C ILE A 106 -2.96 -6.49 -3.86
N CYS A 107 -3.66 -6.61 -2.73
CA CYS A 107 -5.09 -6.33 -2.62
C CYS A 107 -5.34 -5.01 -1.88
N GLU A 108 -6.43 -4.32 -2.22
CA GLU A 108 -6.80 -3.08 -1.55
C GLU A 108 -7.23 -3.36 -0.11
N ASN A 109 -8.13 -4.32 0.08
CA ASN A 109 -8.81 -4.55 1.34
C ASN A 109 -8.79 -6.05 1.71
N VAL A 110 -9.13 -6.33 2.97
CA VAL A 110 -9.08 -7.69 3.52
C VAL A 110 -10.11 -8.60 2.83
N GLU A 111 -11.28 -8.05 2.50
CA GLU A 111 -12.36 -8.77 1.82
C GLU A 111 -11.95 -9.27 0.43
N SER A 112 -11.43 -8.38 -0.42
CA SER A 112 -10.85 -8.72 -1.72
C SER A 112 -9.76 -9.80 -1.59
N THR A 113 -8.96 -9.74 -0.53
CA THR A 113 -7.93 -10.75 -0.29
C THR A 113 -8.53 -12.13 0.01
N GLU A 114 -9.61 -12.21 0.80
CA GLU A 114 -10.31 -13.49 1.04
C GLU A 114 -11.03 -14.00 -0.22
N ASN A 115 -11.65 -13.11 -1.00
CA ASN A 115 -12.36 -13.49 -2.23
C ASN A 115 -11.40 -14.09 -3.25
N ILE A 116 -10.26 -13.44 -3.50
CA ILE A 116 -9.21 -13.95 -4.39
C ILE A 116 -8.63 -15.26 -3.85
N TRP A 117 -8.38 -15.33 -2.54
CA TRP A 117 -7.85 -16.54 -1.91
C TRP A 117 -8.77 -17.76 -2.09
N ASN A 118 -10.07 -17.57 -1.84
CA ASN A 118 -11.07 -18.61 -2.04
C ASN A 118 -11.17 -19.03 -3.51
N GLU A 119 -11.05 -18.08 -4.43
CA GLU A 119 -11.03 -18.39 -5.87
C GLU A 119 -9.79 -19.21 -6.25
N LEU A 120 -8.60 -18.83 -5.79
CA LEU A 120 -7.37 -19.58 -6.06
C LEU A 120 -7.45 -21.03 -5.55
N ILE A 121 -8.06 -21.25 -4.39
CA ILE A 121 -8.29 -22.60 -3.86
C ILE A 121 -9.30 -23.37 -4.73
N ARG A 122 -10.38 -22.73 -5.18
CA ARG A 122 -11.36 -23.34 -6.09
C ARG A 122 -10.74 -23.81 -7.40
N HIS A 123 -9.80 -23.06 -7.94
CA HIS A 123 -9.06 -23.41 -9.16
C HIS A 123 -7.86 -24.36 -8.92
N GLY A 124 -7.66 -24.83 -7.69
CA GLY A 124 -6.68 -25.88 -7.37
C GLY A 124 -5.26 -25.39 -7.14
N VAL A 125 -5.04 -24.11 -6.81
CA VAL A 125 -3.69 -23.63 -6.48
C VAL A 125 -3.30 -24.13 -5.08
N PRO A 126 -2.11 -24.76 -4.91
CA PRO A 126 -1.69 -25.27 -3.62
C PRO A 126 -1.46 -24.13 -2.63
N PRO A 127 -2.03 -24.18 -1.41
CA PRO A 127 -1.92 -23.10 -0.42
C PRO A 127 -0.48 -22.73 -0.04
N HIS A 128 0.44 -23.67 -0.13
CA HIS A 128 1.85 -23.46 0.22
C HIS A 128 2.63 -22.63 -0.81
N THR A 129 2.05 -22.37 -1.98
CA THR A 129 2.68 -21.60 -3.06
C THR A 129 2.26 -20.13 -3.04
N ILE A 130 1.25 -19.78 -2.25
CA ILE A 130 0.70 -18.43 -2.16
C ILE A 130 0.98 -17.86 -0.77
N ALA A 131 1.71 -16.74 -0.73
CA ALA A 131 1.94 -15.99 0.51
C ALA A 131 1.01 -14.77 0.57
N LYS A 132 0.26 -14.64 1.68
CA LYS A 132 -0.65 -13.53 1.92
C LYS A 132 0.05 -12.42 2.70
N TYR A 133 0.18 -11.25 2.08
CA TYR A 133 0.73 -10.06 2.72
C TYR A 133 -0.37 -9.01 2.93
N ARG A 134 -0.35 -8.35 4.08
CA ARG A 134 -1.32 -7.32 4.45
C ARG A 134 -0.72 -5.94 4.19
N ARG A 135 -1.53 -4.91 3.98
CA ARG A 135 -1.07 -3.52 3.72
C ARG A 135 -0.06 -2.99 4.77
N ASP A 136 -0.12 -3.51 6.00
CA ASP A 136 0.76 -3.27 7.15
C ASP A 136 1.77 -4.41 7.42
N GLY A 137 1.62 -5.59 6.80
CA GLY A 137 2.51 -6.73 6.92
C GLY A 137 3.48 -6.83 5.75
N GLY A 138 4.78 -6.61 6.00
CA GLY A 138 5.84 -6.74 4.99
C GLY A 138 6.45 -5.42 4.51
N ARG A 139 5.98 -4.26 5.00
CA ARG A 139 6.66 -2.98 4.75
C ARG A 139 8.06 -3.00 5.37
N GLY A 140 9.09 -2.81 4.54
CA GLY A 140 10.49 -2.85 4.98
C GLY A 140 11.10 -4.25 5.04
N THR A 141 10.40 -5.28 4.56
CA THR A 141 10.98 -6.62 4.35
C THR A 141 11.43 -6.73 2.90
N ASP A 142 12.72 -6.99 2.68
CA ASP A 142 13.26 -7.25 1.35
C ASP A 142 12.80 -8.64 0.88
N ILE A 143 12.14 -8.72 -0.28
CA ILE A 143 11.73 -10.00 -0.86
C ILE A 143 12.94 -10.53 -1.64
N GLN A 144 13.77 -11.32 -0.97
CA GLN A 144 14.88 -11.99 -1.62
C GLN A 144 14.35 -13.12 -2.49
N VAL A 145 14.63 -13.03 -3.80
CA VAL A 145 14.34 -14.07 -4.77
C VAL A 145 15.59 -14.90 -5.05
N ASP A 146 15.42 -16.22 -5.07
CA ASP A 146 16.51 -17.13 -5.40
C ASP A 146 17.03 -16.94 -6.83
N SER A 147 18.25 -17.38 -7.07
CA SER A 147 18.89 -17.29 -8.39
C SER A 147 18.14 -18.06 -9.49
N SER A 148 17.38 -19.10 -9.14
CA SER A 148 16.46 -19.81 -10.05
C SER A 148 15.31 -18.90 -10.49
N VAL A 149 14.63 -18.27 -9.53
CA VAL A 149 13.52 -17.34 -9.78
C VAL A 149 13.94 -16.18 -10.70
N ASN A 150 15.15 -15.64 -10.52
CA ASN A 150 15.67 -14.59 -11.39
C ASN A 150 15.89 -15.04 -12.85
N LYS A 151 16.22 -16.32 -13.07
CA LYS A 151 16.31 -16.89 -14.44
C LYS A 151 14.94 -17.06 -15.07
N ASP A 152 13.92 -17.34 -14.26
CA ASP A 152 12.53 -17.55 -14.70
C ASP A 152 11.72 -16.23 -14.82
N GLY A 153 12.41 -15.08 -14.85
CA GLY A 153 11.80 -13.76 -15.06
C GLY A 153 11.50 -12.97 -13.78
N GLY A 154 12.00 -13.42 -12.62
CA GLY A 154 11.85 -12.74 -11.34
C GLY A 154 10.48 -12.94 -10.71
N LEU A 155 10.17 -12.14 -9.68
CA LEU A 155 8.84 -12.13 -9.07
C LEU A 155 7.79 -11.60 -10.08
N HIS A 156 6.57 -12.11 -10.02
CA HIS A 156 5.42 -11.55 -10.74
C HIS A 156 4.51 -10.83 -9.75
N VAL A 157 4.12 -9.58 -10.02
CA VAL A 157 3.19 -8.83 -9.17
C VAL A 157 1.88 -8.54 -9.90
N ILE A 158 0.78 -8.81 -9.21
CA ILE A 158 -0.58 -8.48 -9.64
C ILE A 158 -1.12 -7.44 -8.66
N LEU A 159 -1.41 -6.24 -9.15
CA LEU A 159 -2.20 -5.27 -8.41
C LEU A 159 -3.66 -5.53 -8.74
N SER A 160 -4.45 -5.89 -7.73
CA SER A 160 -5.87 -6.21 -7.90
C SER A 160 -6.78 -4.97 -7.93
N TYR A 161 -6.19 -3.78 -7.86
CA TYR A 161 -6.90 -2.50 -7.79
C TYR A 161 -6.01 -1.39 -8.34
N LEU A 162 -6.64 -0.31 -8.79
CA LEU A 162 -5.94 0.93 -9.16
C LEU A 162 -5.74 1.80 -7.91
N PRO A 163 -4.49 2.05 -7.45
CA PRO A 163 -4.27 2.89 -6.27
C PRO A 163 -4.56 4.36 -6.56
N ASP A 164 -5.25 5.04 -5.66
CA ASP A 164 -5.51 6.50 -5.75
C ASP A 164 -4.24 7.37 -5.73
N ASN A 165 -3.11 6.80 -5.28
CA ASN A 165 -1.86 7.53 -5.10
C ASN A 165 -0.73 6.85 -5.87
N VAL A 166 -0.15 7.61 -6.80
CA VAL A 166 1.02 7.23 -7.62
C VAL A 166 2.16 6.67 -6.78
N ARG A 167 2.33 7.12 -5.52
CA ARG A 167 3.37 6.58 -4.62
C ARG A 167 3.18 5.10 -4.31
N VAL A 168 1.95 4.62 -4.20
CA VAL A 168 1.65 3.20 -3.91
C VAL A 168 1.94 2.36 -5.15
N GLU A 169 1.58 2.86 -6.32
CA GLU A 169 1.90 2.24 -7.61
C GLU A 169 3.42 2.17 -7.82
N GLU A 170 4.13 3.28 -7.61
CA GLU A 170 5.60 3.32 -7.68
C GLU A 170 6.23 2.34 -6.67
N GLN A 171 5.73 2.25 -5.44
CA GLN A 171 6.24 1.29 -4.44
C GLN A 171 6.13 -0.16 -4.92
N ALA A 172 5.04 -0.50 -5.60
CA ALA A 172 4.83 -1.81 -6.18
C ALA A 172 5.70 -2.02 -7.45
N ASN A 173 5.88 -0.99 -8.27
CA ASN A 173 6.70 -1.02 -9.50
C ASN A 173 8.20 -1.13 -9.21
N LEU A 174 8.66 -0.55 -8.09
CA LEU A 174 10.09 -0.51 -7.74
C LEU A 174 10.73 -1.89 -7.57
N HIS A 175 9.93 -2.91 -7.30
CA HIS A 175 10.43 -4.24 -6.98
C HIS A 175 10.10 -5.29 -8.05
N VAL A 176 9.11 -5.11 -8.93
CA VAL A 176 8.54 -6.26 -9.67
C VAL A 176 7.83 -5.95 -11.01
N GLN A 177 7.80 -6.94 -11.91
CA GLN A 177 6.99 -6.99 -13.14
C GLN A 177 5.49 -6.97 -12.80
N MET A 178 4.71 -6.03 -13.36
CA MET A 178 3.38 -5.70 -12.84
C MET A 178 2.27 -5.80 -13.90
N MET A 179 1.16 -6.46 -13.58
CA MET A 179 -0.10 -6.37 -14.32
C MET A 179 -1.15 -5.69 -13.42
N LEU A 180 -1.74 -4.60 -13.92
CA LEU A 180 -2.79 -3.83 -13.24
C LEU A 180 -4.16 -4.41 -13.63
N TYR A 181 -4.99 -4.74 -12.64
CA TYR A 181 -6.38 -5.14 -12.83
C TYR A 181 -7.34 -4.11 -12.23
#